data_AF-A0A815EGE7-F1
#
_entry.id   AF-A0A815EGE7-F1
#
_cell.length_a   1.000
_cell.length_b   1.000
_cell.length_c   1.000
_cell.angle_alpha   90.00
_cell.angle_beta   90.00
_cell.angle_gamma   90.00
#
_symmetry.space_group_name_H-M   'P 1'
#
loop_
_entity.id
_entity.type
_entity.pdbx_description
1 polymer ?
#
loop_
_entity_poly.entity_id
_entity_poly.type
_entity_poly.pdbx_seq_one_letter_code
_entity_poly.pdbx_strand_id
1 'polypeptide(L)'
;MLIQAMLADELYTRDKWIWGIVNLPIGYYSLLFRVDTTDTNPYSFALDNISITSCDYPPSTFTDDNAGLLSFSCNFDNLTMCEMENGDRSTRPTHNFTIVTGDTVPNQKLGPTRDHTSNSSTGGFIYWDRQLSFTPTDLGYIHPPKPMVVDLSMCIQFAYYIKSSIDNKNGTTLSLTVGGCHGSTLWHISSDDSQG
;
A
#
# COMPACT_ATOMS: atom_id res chain seq x y z
N MET A 1 9.68 25.15 -6.10
CA MET A 1 10.74 24.57 -5.27
C MET A 1 10.62 23.07 -5.43
N LEU A 2 11.49 22.49 -6.26
CA LEU A 2 11.49 21.06 -6.60
C LEU A 2 11.93 20.28 -5.37
N ILE A 3 11.05 19.44 -4.81
CA ILE A 3 11.45 18.47 -3.81
C ILE A 3 11.94 17.24 -4.57
N GLN A 4 13.26 17.10 -4.53
CA GLN A 4 14.06 16.01 -5.03
C GLN A 4 13.70 14.77 -4.20
N ALA A 5 13.08 13.77 -4.82
CA ALA A 5 12.98 12.44 -4.23
C ALA A 5 14.41 11.95 -3.92
N MET A 6 14.70 11.71 -2.64
CA MET A 6 15.99 11.19 -2.22
C MET A 6 16.24 9.86 -2.91
N LEU A 7 17.40 9.79 -3.56
CA LEU A 7 17.97 8.62 -4.20
C LEU A 7 18.07 7.47 -3.19
N ALA A 8 17.29 6.41 -3.42
CA ALA A 8 17.67 5.07 -2.99
C ALA A 8 18.48 4.45 -4.14
N ASP A 9 19.81 4.45 -3.99
CA ASP A 9 20.69 3.57 -4.74
C ASP A 9 20.32 2.12 -4.41
N GLU A 10 19.51 1.47 -5.25
CA GLU A 10 19.58 0.04 -5.61
C GLU A 10 18.49 -0.26 -6.66
N LEU A 11 18.93 -0.37 -7.92
CA LEU A 11 18.14 -0.68 -9.12
C LEU A 11 17.58 -2.12 -9.13
N TYR A 12 16.93 -2.63 -8.08
CA TYR A 12 16.39 -4.01 -8.08
C TYR A 12 15.29 -4.26 -7.05
N THR A 13 14.00 -4.23 -7.44
CA THR A 13 12.88 -4.54 -6.51
C THR A 13 12.44 -6.01 -6.53
N ARG A 14 13.16 -6.92 -7.21
CA ARG A 14 12.67 -8.29 -7.34
C ARG A 14 12.62 -8.99 -5.99
N ASP A 15 11.42 -9.50 -5.69
CA ASP A 15 11.16 -10.42 -4.58
C ASP A 15 11.57 -9.86 -3.21
N LYS A 16 11.40 -8.55 -3.03
CA LYS A 16 11.70 -7.86 -1.79
C LYS A 16 10.61 -6.84 -1.48
N TRP A 17 10.41 -6.63 -0.19
CA TRP A 17 9.65 -5.51 0.33
C TRP A 17 10.45 -4.20 0.21
N ILE A 18 9.77 -3.11 -0.09
CA ILE A 18 10.35 -1.77 -0.19
C ILE A 18 9.52 -0.79 0.62
N TRP A 19 10.19 0.19 1.22
CA TRP A 19 9.55 1.30 1.90
C TRP A 19 9.10 2.39 0.93
N GLY A 20 7.84 2.78 1.02
CA GLY A 20 7.31 4.04 0.52
C GLY A 20 7.16 5.04 1.66
N ILE A 21 7.60 6.28 1.43
CA ILE A 21 7.42 7.40 2.36
C ILE A 21 6.87 8.59 1.57
N VAL A 22 5.74 9.13 2.01
CA VAL A 22 5.03 10.21 1.31
C VAL A 22 4.63 11.29 2.30
N ASN A 23 5.02 12.53 2.02
CA ASN A 23 4.59 13.70 2.78
C ASN A 23 3.10 13.96 2.52
N LEU A 24 2.34 14.12 3.59
CA LEU A 24 0.95 14.56 3.56
C LEU A 24 0.93 16.08 3.80
N PRO A 25 0.49 16.88 2.81
CA PRO A 25 0.32 18.31 3.02
C PRO A 25 -0.74 18.59 4.09
N ILE A 26 -0.79 19.83 4.59
CA ILE A 26 -1.83 20.27 5.53
C ILE A 26 -3.17 20.31 4.81
N GLY A 27 -4.20 19.68 5.39
CA GLY A 27 -5.53 19.64 4.81
C GLY A 27 -6.41 18.51 5.33
N TYR A 28 -7.54 18.33 4.66
CA TYR A 28 -8.49 17.26 4.93
C TYR A 28 -8.43 16.21 3.82
N TYR A 29 -8.18 14.95 4.18
CA TYR A 29 -7.94 13.89 3.19
C TYR A 29 -8.69 12.61 3.53
N SER A 30 -9.22 11.97 2.48
CA SER A 30 -9.41 10.52 2.45
C SER A 30 -8.21 9.91 1.74
N LEU A 31 -7.43 9.09 2.44
CA LEU A 31 -6.33 8.35 1.85
C LEU A 31 -6.85 7.06 1.23
N LEU A 32 -6.29 6.69 0.09
CA LEU A 32 -6.71 5.49 -0.62
C LEU A 32 -5.50 4.86 -1.32
N PHE A 33 -5.15 3.64 -0.90
CA PHE A 33 -4.33 2.76 -1.71
C PHE A 33 -5.20 2.13 -2.79
N ARG A 34 -4.74 2.24 -4.03
CA ARG A 34 -5.47 1.80 -5.21
C ARG A 34 -4.59 0.95 -6.11
N VAL A 35 -5.10 -0.18 -6.55
CA VAL A 35 -4.51 -0.96 -7.65
C VAL A 35 -5.38 -0.81 -8.89
N ASP A 36 -4.75 -0.41 -9.99
CA ASP A 36 -5.37 -0.28 -11.31
C ASP A 36 -4.74 -1.24 -12.30
N THR A 37 -5.53 -2.12 -12.91
CA THR A 37 -5.08 -2.96 -14.02
C THR A 37 -5.60 -2.48 -15.37
N THR A 38 -4.79 -2.69 -16.41
CA THR A 38 -5.15 -2.45 -17.82
C THR A 38 -5.00 -3.71 -18.67
N ASP A 39 -4.63 -4.84 -18.08
CA ASP A 39 -4.46 -6.12 -18.75
C ASP A 39 -4.83 -7.30 -17.83
N THR A 40 -4.65 -8.53 -18.33
CA THR A 40 -4.98 -9.78 -17.62
C THR A 40 -3.74 -10.53 -17.13
N ASN A 41 -2.56 -9.93 -17.19
CA ASN A 41 -1.31 -10.59 -16.83
C ASN A 41 -1.22 -10.79 -15.32
N PRO A 42 -0.47 -11.80 -14.85
CA PRO A 42 -0.44 -12.06 -13.43
C PRO A 42 0.59 -11.17 -12.71
N TYR A 43 0.09 -10.26 -11.86
CA TYR A 43 0.84 -9.43 -10.92
C TYR A 43 0.47 -9.76 -9.46
N SER A 44 1.37 -9.45 -8.55
CA SER A 44 1.17 -9.57 -7.11
C SER A 44 1.46 -8.22 -6.49
N PHE A 45 0.55 -7.76 -5.65
CA PHE A 45 0.69 -6.54 -4.86
C PHE A 45 0.35 -6.86 -3.42
N ALA A 46 1.25 -6.47 -2.53
CA ALA A 46 1.02 -6.54 -1.10
C ALA A 46 1.47 -5.26 -0.41
N LEU A 47 0.84 -4.95 0.70
CA LEU A 47 1.19 -3.86 1.60
C LEU A 47 1.35 -4.41 3.02
N ASP A 48 2.28 -3.83 3.75
CA ASP A 48 2.54 -4.12 5.16
C ASP A 48 3.01 -2.82 5.86
N ASN A 49 3.04 -2.80 7.19
CA ASN A 49 3.57 -1.69 8.00
C ASN A 49 3.09 -0.30 7.60
N ILE A 50 1.77 -0.13 7.43
CA ILE A 50 1.18 1.17 7.11
C ILE A 50 1.11 1.99 8.39
N SER A 51 1.79 3.13 8.41
CA SER A 51 1.76 4.07 9.53
C SER A 51 1.65 5.51 9.05
N ILE A 52 0.95 6.32 9.83
CA ILE A 52 0.75 7.75 9.60
C ILE A 52 1.14 8.46 10.87
N THR A 53 2.19 9.25 10.79
CA THR A 53 2.85 9.90 11.93
C THR A 53 3.38 11.27 11.52
N SER A 54 3.88 12.05 12.48
CA SER A 54 4.65 13.26 12.15
C SER A 54 5.88 12.90 11.32
N CYS A 55 6.20 13.69 10.30
CA CYS A 55 7.43 13.49 9.51
C CYS A 55 8.72 13.65 10.33
N ASP A 56 8.64 14.33 11.48
CA ASP A 56 9.80 14.64 12.32
C ASP A 56 10.23 13.46 13.22
N TYR A 57 9.48 12.36 13.26
CA TYR A 57 9.78 11.22 14.14
C TYR A 57 9.75 9.86 13.41
N PRO A 58 10.73 8.97 13.64
CA PRO A 58 10.67 7.59 13.17
C PRO A 58 9.59 6.79 13.93
N PRO A 59 9.03 5.72 13.33
CA PRO A 59 7.97 4.93 13.93
C PRO A 59 8.55 4.02 15.03
N SER A 60 8.76 4.56 16.22
CA SER A 60 9.04 3.76 17.41
C SER A 60 7.89 3.95 18.40
N THR A 61 7.05 2.91 18.53
CA THR A 61 6.18 2.61 19.69
C THR A 61 5.83 3.83 20.56
N PHE A 62 4.99 4.73 20.06
CA PHE A 62 4.48 5.83 20.89
C PHE A 62 3.23 5.38 21.63
N THR A 63 3.40 5.06 22.90
CA THR A 63 2.36 5.24 23.91
C THR A 63 2.47 6.69 24.39
N ASP A 64 1.59 7.60 23.95
CA ASP A 64 1.24 8.73 24.82
C ASP A 64 -0.11 9.39 24.48
N ASP A 65 -0.81 9.69 25.56
CA ASP A 65 -2.17 10.20 25.76
C ASP A 65 -2.35 11.70 25.40
N ASN A 66 -1.70 12.19 24.33
CA ASN A 66 -1.98 13.54 23.84
C ASN A 66 -2.98 13.50 22.68
N ALA A 67 -4.26 13.60 23.07
CA ALA A 67 -5.41 13.77 22.21
C ALA A 67 -5.23 14.95 21.25
N GLY A 68 -4.91 14.66 19.98
CA GLY A 68 -4.88 15.67 18.92
C GLY A 68 -4.13 15.24 17.66
N LEU A 69 -3.11 14.39 17.79
CA LEU A 69 -2.36 13.88 16.65
C LEU A 69 -2.97 12.55 16.19
N LEU A 70 -3.53 12.52 14.98
CA LEU A 70 -3.94 11.27 14.34
C LEU A 70 -2.70 10.41 14.16
N SER A 71 -2.53 9.37 14.98
CA SER A 71 -1.55 8.31 14.73
C SER A 71 -2.32 7.06 14.30
N PHE A 72 -1.98 6.55 13.12
CA PHE A 72 -2.48 5.27 12.62
C PHE A 72 -1.27 4.36 12.42
N SER A 73 -1.37 3.10 12.82
CA SER A 73 -0.33 2.10 12.59
C SER A 73 -0.95 0.72 12.45
N CYS A 74 -0.57 0.00 11.40
CA CYS A 74 -1.03 -1.36 11.15
C CYS A 74 0.07 -2.18 10.50
N ASN A 75 0.46 -3.27 11.17
CA ASN A 75 1.46 -4.25 10.72
C ASN A 75 0.83 -5.62 10.40
N PHE A 76 -0.49 -5.75 10.49
CA PHE A 76 -1.28 -6.94 10.12
C PHE A 76 -0.93 -8.28 10.81
N ASP A 77 0.05 -8.35 11.71
CA ASP A 77 0.51 -9.59 12.37
C ASP A 77 -0.53 -10.28 13.25
N ASN A 78 -1.54 -9.54 13.72
CA ASN A 78 -2.67 -10.12 14.44
C ASN A 78 -3.76 -10.70 13.51
N LEU A 79 -3.49 -10.73 12.20
CA LEU A 79 -4.39 -11.17 11.14
C LEU A 79 -5.71 -10.37 11.08
N THR A 80 -5.66 -9.08 11.41
CA THR A 80 -6.78 -8.12 11.26
C THR A 80 -6.39 -6.95 10.36
N MET A 81 -7.36 -6.28 9.72
CA MET A 81 -7.10 -5.11 8.87
C MET A 81 -6.86 -3.86 9.71
N CYS A 82 -6.64 -4.03 11.02
CA CYS A 82 -6.79 -2.98 12.02
C CYS A 82 -8.17 -2.31 11.84
N GLU A 83 -8.18 -1.02 11.50
CA GLU A 83 -9.40 -0.29 11.18
C GLU A 83 -9.55 0.00 9.67
N MET A 84 -8.68 -0.54 8.82
CA MET A 84 -8.76 -0.30 7.37
C MET A 84 -9.93 -1.06 6.74
N GLU A 85 -10.49 -0.46 5.69
CA GLU A 85 -11.67 -0.97 5.01
C GLU A 85 -11.41 -1.06 3.50
N ASN A 86 -11.96 -2.10 2.88
CA ASN A 86 -12.01 -2.18 1.43
C ASN A 86 -13.03 -1.17 0.90
N GLY A 87 -12.63 -0.38 -0.10
CA GLY A 87 -13.51 0.61 -0.70
C GLY A 87 -14.50 -0.01 -1.70
N ASP A 88 -15.76 0.43 -1.67
CA ASP A 88 -16.82 0.02 -2.61
C ASP A 88 -17.04 1.02 -3.76
N ARG A 89 -16.19 2.05 -3.86
CA ARG A 89 -16.48 3.31 -4.60
C ARG A 89 -16.44 3.21 -6.12
N SER A 90 -16.46 2.03 -6.72
CA SER A 90 -16.32 1.84 -8.17
C SER A 90 -17.55 1.20 -8.80
N THR A 91 -17.92 1.73 -9.97
CA THR A 91 -18.92 1.13 -10.87
C THR A 91 -18.36 -0.05 -11.66
N ARG A 92 -17.05 -0.30 -11.58
CA ARG A 92 -16.33 -1.43 -12.18
C ARG A 92 -16.11 -2.54 -11.12
N PRO A 93 -15.95 -3.81 -11.52
CA PRO A 93 -15.60 -4.89 -10.60
C PRO A 93 -14.37 -4.55 -9.75
N THR A 94 -14.49 -4.75 -8.43
CA THR A 94 -13.40 -4.54 -7.47
C THR A 94 -12.95 -5.87 -6.88
N HIS A 95 -11.65 -6.11 -6.81
CA HIS A 95 -11.05 -7.15 -6.00
C HIS A 95 -10.55 -6.54 -4.69
N ASN A 96 -10.93 -7.15 -3.58
CA ASN A 96 -10.57 -6.67 -2.26
C ASN A 96 -9.11 -7.00 -1.95
N PHE A 97 -8.48 -6.14 -1.13
CA PHE A 97 -7.35 -6.55 -0.33
C PHE A 97 -7.84 -7.54 0.73
N THR A 98 -7.11 -8.63 0.91
CA THR A 98 -7.36 -9.63 1.94
C THR A 98 -6.11 -9.79 2.79
N ILE A 99 -6.29 -10.15 4.06
CA ILE A 99 -5.15 -10.45 4.92
C ILE A 99 -4.73 -11.88 4.64
N VAL A 100 -3.44 -12.05 4.40
CA VAL A 100 -2.83 -13.35 4.22
C VAL A 100 -1.49 -13.38 4.95
N THR A 101 -0.91 -14.55 5.01
CA THR A 101 0.46 -14.79 5.46
C THR A 101 1.28 -15.35 4.30
N GLY A 102 2.59 -15.44 4.46
CA GLY A 102 3.46 -16.10 3.49
C GLY A 102 3.05 -17.55 3.20
N ASP A 103 2.56 -18.26 4.22
CA ASP A 103 2.08 -19.65 4.08
C ASP A 103 0.73 -19.77 3.37
N THR A 104 -0.09 -18.72 3.40
CA THR A 104 -1.48 -18.73 2.90
C THR A 104 -1.70 -17.87 1.66
N VAL A 105 -0.66 -17.20 1.15
CA VAL A 105 -0.76 -16.36 -0.03
C VAL A 105 -1.24 -17.17 -1.25
N PRO A 106 -2.32 -16.75 -1.95
CA PRO A 106 -2.94 -17.56 -3.01
C PRO A 106 -2.00 -17.87 -4.18
N ASN A 107 -1.09 -16.95 -4.51
CA ASN A 107 -0.11 -17.14 -5.58
C ASN A 107 1.31 -17.17 -4.99
N GLN A 108 1.74 -18.31 -4.47
CA GLN A 108 3.08 -18.46 -3.89
C GLN A 108 4.25 -18.19 -4.86
N LYS A 109 4.02 -18.17 -6.17
CA LYS A 109 5.08 -17.87 -7.16
C LYS A 109 5.35 -16.37 -7.26
N LEU A 110 4.32 -15.55 -7.13
CA LEU A 110 4.39 -14.09 -7.27
C LEU A 110 4.19 -13.35 -5.95
N GLY A 111 3.58 -13.97 -4.95
CA GLY A 111 3.33 -13.39 -3.63
C GLY A 111 4.59 -13.35 -2.75
N PRO A 112 4.63 -12.45 -1.75
CA PRO A 112 5.63 -12.53 -0.70
C PRO A 112 5.50 -13.85 0.05
N THR A 113 6.62 -14.52 0.31
CA THR A 113 6.67 -15.75 1.14
C THR A 113 6.83 -15.45 2.63
N ARG A 114 7.08 -14.18 2.98
CA ARG A 114 7.28 -13.69 4.34
C ARG A 114 6.72 -12.27 4.45
N ASP A 115 6.17 -11.92 5.62
CA ASP A 115 5.77 -10.54 5.92
C ASP A 115 6.99 -9.62 6.04
N HIS A 116 6.75 -8.31 6.01
CA HIS A 116 7.82 -7.33 6.13
C HIS A 116 8.20 -7.08 7.60
N THR A 117 7.22 -7.07 8.51
CA THR A 117 7.40 -6.73 9.93
C THR A 117 8.43 -7.58 10.65
N SER A 118 8.30 -8.89 10.51
CA SER A 118 9.06 -9.88 11.28
C SER A 118 9.86 -10.84 10.39
N ASN A 119 9.74 -10.72 9.06
CA ASN A 119 10.34 -11.63 8.08
C ASN A 119 9.95 -13.10 8.36
N SER A 120 8.68 -13.32 8.69
CA SER A 120 8.08 -14.60 9.04
C SER A 120 7.10 -15.07 7.96
N SER A 121 7.01 -16.39 7.74
CA SER A 121 5.97 -16.94 6.86
C SER A 121 4.57 -16.89 7.48
N THR A 122 4.50 -16.68 8.80
CA THR A 122 3.24 -16.61 9.57
C THR A 122 2.83 -15.19 9.93
N GLY A 123 3.69 -14.20 9.71
CA GLY A 123 3.34 -12.79 9.88
C GLY A 123 2.34 -12.35 8.81
N GLY A 124 1.56 -11.33 9.13
CA GLY A 124 0.43 -10.91 8.30
C GLY A 124 0.80 -9.77 7.36
N PHE A 125 0.15 -9.72 6.21
CA PHE A 125 0.15 -8.56 5.30
C PHE A 125 -1.15 -8.52 4.51
N ILE A 126 -1.51 -7.35 3.98
CA ILE A 126 -2.64 -7.26 3.04
C ILE A 126 -2.16 -7.53 1.62
N TYR A 127 -2.89 -8.37 0.91
CA TYR A 127 -2.60 -8.83 -0.42
C TYR A 127 -3.79 -8.52 -1.32
N TRP A 128 -3.52 -7.96 -2.49
CA TRP A 128 -4.57 -7.73 -3.47
C TRP A 128 -4.91 -9.04 -4.17
N ASP A 129 -5.96 -9.70 -3.69
CA ASP A 129 -6.28 -11.07 -4.06
C ASP A 129 -7.05 -11.16 -5.38
N ARG A 130 -6.46 -11.87 -6.34
CA ARG A 130 -6.99 -12.06 -7.69
C ARG A 130 -7.41 -13.50 -7.89
N GLN A 131 -8.45 -13.93 -7.17
CA GLN A 131 -8.68 -15.36 -7.07
C GLN A 131 -9.16 -16.01 -8.37
N LEU A 132 -10.19 -15.56 -9.13
CA LEU A 132 -10.75 -16.48 -10.15
C LEU A 132 -11.42 -15.95 -11.43
N SER A 133 -11.58 -14.65 -11.73
CA SER A 133 -12.12 -14.22 -13.04
C SER A 133 -11.73 -12.78 -13.36
N PHE A 134 -11.13 -12.58 -14.54
CA PHE A 134 -10.52 -11.30 -14.92
C PHE A 134 -11.38 -10.51 -15.90
N THR A 135 -11.43 -9.20 -15.68
CA THR A 135 -11.58 -8.24 -16.79
C THR A 135 -10.40 -7.26 -16.74
N PRO A 136 -9.95 -6.67 -17.86
CA PRO A 136 -8.87 -5.65 -17.92
C PRO A 136 -9.21 -4.33 -17.20
N THR A 137 -10.16 -4.36 -16.26
CA THR A 137 -10.79 -3.21 -15.63
C THR A 137 -10.89 -3.33 -14.12
N ASP A 138 -10.32 -4.40 -13.56
CA ASP A 138 -10.43 -4.73 -12.15
C ASP A 138 -9.61 -3.76 -11.30
N LEU A 139 -10.22 -3.33 -10.19
CA LEU A 139 -9.67 -2.33 -9.27
C LEU A 139 -9.52 -2.90 -7.86
N GLY A 140 -8.57 -2.42 -7.08
CA GLY A 140 -8.49 -2.68 -5.63
C GLY A 140 -8.43 -1.39 -4.85
N TYR A 141 -9.13 -1.34 -3.71
CA TYR A 141 -9.21 -0.15 -2.86
C TYR A 141 -9.08 -0.53 -1.40
N ILE A 142 -8.16 0.10 -0.69
CA ILE A 142 -8.09 0.02 0.77
C ILE A 142 -7.79 1.40 1.35
N HIS A 143 -8.50 1.78 2.40
CA HIS A 143 -8.33 3.06 3.08
C HIS A 143 -8.44 2.93 4.60
N PRO A 144 -7.80 3.82 5.38
CA PRO A 144 -8.14 4.01 6.78
C PRO A 144 -9.63 4.41 6.95
N PRO A 145 -10.24 4.16 8.12
CA PRO A 145 -11.70 4.23 8.29
C PRO A 145 -12.25 5.66 8.26
N LYS A 146 -11.42 6.64 8.62
CA LYS A 146 -11.85 8.03 8.80
C LYS A 146 -10.98 8.97 7.99
N PRO A 147 -11.59 9.96 7.31
CA PRO A 147 -10.84 11.08 6.80
C PRO A 147 -10.03 11.74 7.91
N MET A 148 -8.82 12.18 7.57
CA MET A 148 -7.90 12.82 8.50
C MET A 148 -7.82 14.31 8.26
N VAL A 149 -7.72 15.05 9.36
CA VAL A 149 -7.31 16.45 9.37
C VAL A 149 -5.82 16.46 9.71
N VAL A 150 -5.02 16.95 8.78
CA VAL A 150 -3.57 17.12 8.93
C VAL A 150 -3.35 18.62 9.16
N ASP A 151 -3.06 19.02 10.39
CA ASP A 151 -2.83 20.41 10.83
C ASP A 151 -1.34 20.75 11.00
N LEU A 152 -0.48 19.76 10.86
CA LEU A 152 0.99 19.82 10.91
C LEU A 152 1.60 18.83 9.91
N SER A 153 2.90 18.92 9.65
CA SER A 153 3.57 18.07 8.64
C SER A 153 3.53 16.60 9.03
N MET A 154 2.75 15.80 8.30
CA MET A 154 2.61 14.36 8.52
C MET A 154 3.16 13.55 7.35
N CYS A 155 3.58 12.33 7.64
CA CYS A 155 4.11 11.39 6.67
C CYS A 155 3.32 10.09 6.78
N ILE A 156 3.01 9.51 5.63
CA ILE A 156 2.61 8.10 5.55
C ILE A 156 3.81 7.27 5.12
N GLN A 157 4.07 6.22 5.88
CA GLN A 157 5.09 5.22 5.64
C GLN A 157 4.41 3.87 5.46
N PHE A 158 4.85 3.10 4.50
CA PHE A 158 4.29 1.78 4.22
C PHE A 158 5.33 0.90 3.54
N ALA A 159 5.32 -0.38 3.85
CA ALA A 159 6.05 -1.37 3.08
C ALA A 159 5.16 -1.87 1.93
N TYR A 160 5.71 -2.00 0.74
CA TYR A 160 5.03 -2.56 -0.42
C TYR A 160 5.87 -3.65 -1.06
N TYR A 161 5.19 -4.61 -1.67
CA TYR A 161 5.78 -5.67 -2.48
C TYR A 161 5.05 -5.72 -3.82
N ILE A 162 5.82 -5.84 -4.89
CA ILE A 162 5.32 -5.92 -6.25
C ILE A 162 6.10 -6.96 -7.05
N LYS A 163 5.40 -7.85 -7.75
CA LYS A 163 6.02 -8.86 -8.61
C LYS A 163 5.13 -9.22 -9.79
N SER A 164 5.73 -9.31 -10.96
CA SER A 164 5.08 -9.68 -12.22
C SER A 164 5.65 -10.98 -12.76
N SER A 165 4.87 -11.77 -13.50
CA SER A 165 5.41 -12.87 -14.31
C SER A 165 5.84 -12.43 -15.72
N ILE A 166 5.65 -11.16 -16.07
CA ILE A 166 5.92 -10.60 -17.40
C ILE A 166 6.76 -9.34 -17.26
N ASP A 167 7.83 -9.28 -18.04
CA ASP A 167 8.74 -8.15 -18.08
C ASP A 167 8.22 -7.03 -18.99
N ASN A 168 8.53 -5.78 -18.66
CA ASN A 168 8.33 -4.59 -19.49
C ASN A 168 6.88 -4.35 -19.95
N LYS A 169 5.90 -4.55 -19.05
CA LYS A 169 4.51 -4.15 -19.28
C LYS A 169 3.98 -3.30 -18.13
N ASN A 170 3.53 -2.09 -18.47
CA ASN A 170 2.91 -1.12 -17.57
C ASN A 170 1.43 -1.44 -17.40
N GLY A 171 1.13 -2.72 -17.13
CA GLY A 171 -0.22 -3.23 -17.09
C GLY A 171 -0.91 -2.98 -15.76
N THR A 172 -0.17 -2.65 -14.70
CA THR A 172 -0.74 -2.44 -13.36
C THR A 172 0.01 -1.39 -12.57
N THR A 173 -0.73 -0.55 -11.84
CA THR A 173 -0.19 0.50 -10.97
C THR A 173 -0.77 0.38 -9.57
N LEU A 174 0.09 0.43 -8.55
CA LEU A 174 -0.30 0.68 -7.17
C LEU A 174 -0.08 2.16 -6.89
N SER A 175 -1.10 2.84 -6.38
CA SER A 175 -1.04 4.27 -6.10
C SER A 175 -1.58 4.59 -4.71
N LEU A 176 -1.01 5.62 -4.11
CA LEU A 176 -1.57 6.31 -2.96
C LEU A 176 -2.20 7.60 -3.45
N THR A 177 -3.50 7.71 -3.26
CA THR A 177 -4.29 8.87 -3.67
C THR A 177 -4.94 9.53 -2.46
N VAL A 178 -5.17 10.83 -2.57
CA VAL A 178 -5.91 11.62 -1.59
C VAL A 178 -7.13 12.26 -2.23
N GLY A 179 -8.25 12.37 -1.51
CA GLY A 179 -9.20 13.46 -1.76
C GLY A 179 -10.69 13.22 -1.48
N GLY A 180 -11.41 14.35 -1.51
CA GLY A 180 -12.87 14.48 -1.68
C GLY A 180 -13.22 14.72 -3.15
N CYS A 181 -13.91 15.81 -3.51
CA CYS A 181 -14.39 16.06 -4.89
C CYS A 181 -13.30 16.19 -5.99
N HIS A 182 -12.03 16.42 -5.61
CA HIS A 182 -10.88 16.49 -6.53
C HIS A 182 -9.73 15.60 -6.04
N GLY A 183 -9.82 14.30 -6.32
CA GLY A 183 -8.76 13.35 -5.99
C GLY A 183 -7.42 13.68 -6.66
N SER A 184 -6.31 13.47 -5.95
CA SER A 184 -4.93 13.65 -6.46
C SER A 184 -4.07 12.44 -6.10
N THR A 185 -3.20 12.01 -7.01
CA THR A 185 -2.20 10.96 -6.73
C THR A 185 -0.98 11.58 -6.04
N LEU A 186 -0.64 11.08 -4.85
CA LEU A 186 0.55 11.52 -4.13
C LEU A 186 1.78 10.67 -4.47
N TRP A 187 1.56 9.38 -4.71
CA TRP A 187 2.61 8.42 -5.03
C TRP A 187 2.04 7.29 -5.88
N HIS A 188 2.86 6.72 -6.74
CA HIS A 188 2.52 5.50 -7.45
C HIS A 188 3.79 4.72 -7.82
N ILE A 189 3.60 3.42 -8.03
CA ILE A 189 4.58 2.53 -8.66
C ILE A 189 3.86 1.65 -9.67
N SER A 190 4.47 1.45 -10.83
CA SER A 190 3.96 0.56 -11.85
C SER A 190 4.71 -0.78 -11.84
N SER A 191 4.08 -1.84 -12.36
CA SER A 191 4.65 -3.21 -12.37
C SER A 191 5.98 -3.34 -13.09
N ASP A 192 6.28 -2.44 -14.02
CA ASP A 192 7.55 -2.31 -14.72
C ASP A 192 8.65 -1.62 -13.88
N ASP A 193 8.29 -0.73 -12.96
CA ASP A 193 9.22 -0.10 -12.00
C ASP A 193 9.76 -1.11 -10.98
N SER A 194 9.22 -2.34 -10.96
CA SER A 194 9.71 -3.42 -10.10
C SER A 194 11.01 -4.09 -10.57
N GLN A 195 11.63 -3.53 -11.61
CA GLN A 195 12.76 -4.11 -12.30
C GLN A 195 14.04 -3.33 -11.98
N GLY A 196 15.03 -4.04 -11.46
CA GLY A 196 16.13 -4.51 -12.29
C GLY A 196 16.05 -6.01 -12.36
#